data_AF-A0A1G0KU98-F1
#
_entry.id   AF-A0A1G0KU98-F1
#
_cell.length_a   1.000
_cell.length_b   1.000
_cell.length_c   1.000
_cell.angle_alpha   90.00
_cell.angle_beta   90.00
_cell.angle_gamma   90.00
#
_symmetry.space_group_name_H-M   'P 1'
#
loop_
_entity.id
_entity.type
_entity.pdbx_description
1 polymer ?
#
loop_
_entity_poly.entity_id
_entity_poly.type
_entity_poly.pdbx_seq_one_letter_code
_entity_poly.pdbx_strand_id
1 'polypeptide(L)'
;MSKITVISKQPPGGRCTLYMRFAEVIGQRAGLDTQIKYCGDEAQERHLPPAMLIGETLIAPSDGVIITPEDLIAGLTGRCSGDALQELHQALHLVQERMMEEWASA
;
A
#
# COMPACT_ATOMS: atom_id res chain seq x y z
N MET A 1 -13.53 5.86 -10.82
CA MET A 1 -13.29 5.27 -9.48
C MET A 1 -11.82 4.93 -9.38
N SER A 2 -11.14 5.38 -8.33
CA SER A 2 -9.72 5.06 -8.13
C SER A 2 -9.61 3.65 -7.53
N LYS A 3 -8.65 2.84 -8.00
CA LYS A 3 -8.42 1.47 -7.56
C LYS A 3 -7.00 1.32 -7.02
N ILE A 4 -6.80 0.50 -6.01
CA ILE A 4 -5.49 0.20 -5.43
C ILE A 4 -5.03 -1.15 -5.96
N THR A 5 -3.80 -1.19 -6.48
CA THR A 5 -3.19 -2.44 -6.94
C THR A 5 -1.90 -2.68 -6.16
N VAL A 6 -1.79 -3.82 -5.48
CA VAL A 6 -0.56 -4.27 -4.83
C VAL A 6 0.05 -5.38 -5.67
N ILE A 7 1.32 -5.24 -6.02
CA ILE A 7 2.11 -6.27 -6.70
C ILE A 7 2.99 -6.94 -5.66
N SER A 8 2.75 -8.24 -5.47
CA SER A 8 3.30 -9.06 -4.40
C SER A 8 4.00 -10.30 -4.94
N LYS A 9 4.98 -10.82 -4.21
CA LYS A 9 5.55 -12.16 -4.46
C LYS A 9 4.71 -13.23 -3.75
N GLN A 10 4.82 -14.49 -4.18
CA GLN A 10 4.16 -15.63 -3.54
C GLN A 10 5.19 -16.66 -3.05
N PRO A 11 5.29 -16.94 -1.73
CA PRO A 11 4.55 -16.33 -0.62
C PRO A 11 4.98 -14.88 -0.34
N PRO A 12 4.07 -14.04 0.20
CA PRO A 12 4.37 -12.64 0.49
C PRO A 12 5.45 -12.54 1.57
N GLY A 13 6.46 -11.70 1.32
CA GLY A 13 7.44 -11.33 2.36
C GLY A 13 6.93 -10.16 3.21
N GLY A 14 7.68 -9.75 4.23
CA GLY A 14 7.31 -8.66 5.14
C GLY A 14 6.79 -7.41 4.41
N ARG A 15 7.58 -6.81 3.52
CA ARG A 15 7.16 -5.60 2.78
C ARG A 15 5.92 -5.79 1.92
N CYS A 16 5.72 -6.97 1.33
CA CYS A 16 4.52 -7.24 0.54
C CYS A 16 3.28 -7.31 1.43
N THR A 17 3.40 -7.98 2.58
CA THR A 17 2.33 -8.01 3.59
C THR A 17 1.99 -6.60 4.09
N LEU A 18 2.98 -5.70 4.23
CA LEU A 18 2.75 -4.31 4.62
C LEU A 18 1.84 -3.61 3.61
N TYR A 19 2.19 -3.71 2.33
CA TYR A 19 1.45 -3.02 1.27
C TYR A 19 0.05 -3.63 1.09
N MET A 20 -0.11 -4.93 1.32
CA MET A 20 -1.43 -5.57 1.34
C MET A 20 -2.30 -5.04 2.49
N ARG A 21 -1.75 -4.90 3.70
CA ARG A 21 -2.49 -4.33 4.85
C ARG A 21 -2.83 -2.85 4.63
N PHE A 22 -1.92 -2.07 4.04
CA PHE A 22 -2.22 -0.70 3.63
C PHE A 22 -3.37 -0.65 2.62
N ALA A 23 -3.32 -1.46 1.56
CA ALA A 23 -4.38 -1.52 0.58
C ALA A 23 -5.74 -1.85 1.22
N GLU A 24 -5.78 -2.84 2.11
CA GLU A 24 -6.99 -3.23 2.85
C GLU A 24 -7.57 -2.05 3.65
N VAL A 25 -6.75 -1.36 4.44
CA VAL A 25 -7.22 -0.21 5.24
C VAL A 25 -7.71 0.92 4.35
N ILE A 26 -7.01 1.23 3.26
CA ILE A 26 -7.49 2.27 2.34
C ILE A 26 -8.80 1.84 1.68
N GLY A 27 -8.95 0.57 1.29
CA GLY A 27 -10.20 0.08 0.72
C GLY A 27 -11.38 0.19 1.69
N GLN A 28 -11.16 -0.16 2.96
CA GLN A 28 -12.18 -0.07 4.01
C GLN A 28 -12.56 1.37 4.38
N ARG A 29 -11.58 2.28 4.44
CA ARG A 29 -11.77 3.65 4.95
C ARG A 29 -12.09 4.67 3.85
N ALA A 30 -11.49 4.53 2.68
CA ALA A 30 -11.67 5.44 1.54
C ALA A 30 -12.64 4.88 0.48
N GLY A 31 -13.14 3.64 0.65
CA GLY A 31 -14.07 3.02 -0.28
C GLY A 31 -13.48 2.75 -1.67
N LEU A 32 -12.16 2.55 -1.75
CA LEU A 32 -11.46 2.25 -2.99
C LEU A 32 -11.38 0.75 -3.22
N ASP A 33 -11.60 0.32 -4.46
CA ASP A 33 -11.41 -1.08 -4.83
C ASP A 33 -9.95 -1.49 -4.64
N THR A 34 -9.72 -2.67 -4.04
CA THR A 34 -8.39 -3.22 -3.83
C THR A 34 -8.18 -4.45 -4.71
N GLN A 35 -7.00 -4.55 -5.32
CA GLN A 35 -6.57 -5.72 -6.08
C GLN A 35 -5.16 -6.10 -5.69
N ILE A 36 -4.94 -7.39 -5.52
CA ILE A 36 -3.62 -7.97 -5.29
C ILE A 36 -3.25 -8.74 -6.55
N LYS A 37 -2.10 -8.41 -7.12
CA LYS A 37 -1.48 -9.14 -8.23
C LYS A 37 -0.25 -9.84 -7.69
N TYR A 38 -0.18 -11.15 -7.93
CA TYR A 38 1.00 -11.92 -7.59
C TYR A 38 1.86 -12.03 -8.83
N CYS A 39 3.12 -11.60 -8.75
CA CYS A 39 4.07 -11.84 -9.82
C CYS A 39 4.23 -13.34 -10.01
N GLY A 40 3.90 -13.82 -11.21
CA GLY A 40 4.28 -15.16 -11.69
C GLY A 40 5.64 -15.13 -12.40
N ASP A 41 6.08 -16.30 -12.88
CA ASP A 41 7.34 -16.47 -13.62
C ASP A 41 7.35 -15.78 -15.01
N GLU A 42 6.21 -15.25 -15.46
CA GLU A 42 6.12 -14.53 -16.73
C GLU A 42 6.64 -13.10 -16.57
N ALA A 43 7.84 -12.85 -17.12
CA ALA A 43 8.61 -11.62 -17.10
C ALA A 43 7.96 -10.39 -17.80
N GLN A 44 6.63 -10.28 -17.81
CA GLN A 44 5.88 -9.15 -18.41
C GLN A 44 5.26 -8.20 -17.36
N GLU A 45 5.52 -8.41 -16.08
CA GLU A 45 5.09 -7.47 -15.03
C GLU A 45 5.87 -6.15 -15.16
N ARG A 46 5.16 -5.06 -15.46
CA ARG A 46 5.73 -3.71 -15.61
C ARG A 46 6.44 -3.22 -14.35
N HIS A 47 6.03 -3.71 -13.17
CA HIS A 47 6.60 -3.33 -11.88
C HIS A 47 6.94 -4.58 -11.07
N LEU A 48 8.09 -4.56 -10.41
CA LEU A 48 8.56 -5.68 -9.59
C LEU A 48 8.00 -5.58 -8.17
N PRO A 49 7.74 -6.71 -7.49
CA PRO A 49 7.28 -6.72 -6.11
C PRO A 49 8.44 -6.35 -5.17
N PRO A 50 8.18 -5.62 -4.06
CA PRO A 50 6.91 -5.04 -3.67
C PRO A 50 6.63 -3.73 -4.42
N ALA A 51 5.44 -3.60 -5.01
CA ALA A 51 4.98 -2.35 -5.61
C ALA A 51 3.51 -2.07 -5.30
N MET A 52 3.12 -0.80 -5.28
CA MET A 52 1.74 -0.38 -5.04
C MET A 52 1.36 0.74 -6.00
N LEU A 53 0.17 0.64 -6.58
CA LEU A 53 -0.39 1.62 -7.49
C LEU A 53 -1.72 2.14 -6.97
N ILE A 54 -1.95 3.44 -7.16
CA ILE A 54 -3.23 4.10 -6.90
C ILE A 54 -3.77 4.65 -8.24
N GLY A 55 -4.80 3.99 -8.77
CA GLY A 55 -5.17 4.05 -10.18
C GLY A 55 -4.03 3.46 -11.03
N GLU A 56 -3.47 4.29 -11.90
CA GLU A 56 -2.32 3.93 -12.75
C GLU A 56 -0.98 4.52 -12.22
N THR A 57 -1.03 5.24 -11.10
CA THR A 57 0.15 5.91 -10.52
C THR A 57 0.88 4.97 -9.59
N LEU A 58 2.15 4.69 -9.87
CA LEU A 58 3.05 3.97 -8.97
C LEU A 58 3.41 4.86 -7.78
N ILE A 59 3.23 4.34 -6.57
CA ILE A 59 3.65 5.00 -5.34
C ILE A 59 5.06 4.53 -5.01
N ALA A 60 6.00 5.48 -4.98
CA ALA A 60 7.39 5.23 -4.64
C ALA A 60 7.63 5.57 -3.16
N PRO A 61 8.47 4.80 -2.46
CA PRO A 61 8.90 5.13 -1.11
C PRO A 61 9.72 6.42 -1.12
N SER A 62 9.32 7.43 -0.34
CA SER A 62 10.10 8.67 -0.21
C SER A 62 11.45 8.44 0.47
N ASP A 63 11.52 7.46 1.37
CA ASP A 63 12.74 7.06 2.08
C ASP A 63 13.62 6.05 1.29
N GLY A 64 13.15 5.56 0.15
CA GLY A 64 13.82 4.56 -0.67
C GLY A 64 13.78 3.12 -0.12
N VAL A 65 13.09 2.87 1.00
CA VAL A 65 13.06 1.59 1.71
C VAL A 65 11.66 0.96 1.69
N ILE A 66 10.65 1.68 2.20
CA ILE A 66 9.25 1.22 2.24
C ILE A 66 8.31 2.40 1.97
N ILE A 67 7.17 2.13 1.32
CA ILE A 67 6.12 3.13 1.20
C ILE A 67 5.65 3.48 2.60
N THR A 68 5.63 4.77 2.91
CA THR A 68 5.17 5.28 4.19
C THR A 68 3.70 5.74 4.10
N PRO A 69 2.99 5.94 5.23
CA PRO A 69 1.68 6.56 5.27
C PRO A 69 1.65 7.90 4.53
N GLU A 70 2.69 8.70 4.67
CA GLU A 70 2.83 10.01 4.02
C GLU A 70 2.85 9.86 2.48
N ASP A 71 3.58 8.88 1.95
CA ASP A 71 3.61 8.58 0.51
C ASP A 71 2.22 8.20 -0.03
N LEU A 72 1.45 7.44 0.76
CA LEU A 72 0.09 7.03 0.40
C LEU A 72 -0.89 8.20 0.45
N ILE A 73 -0.81 9.04 1.49
CA ILE A 73 -1.65 10.23 1.60
C ILE A 73 -1.35 11.22 0.47
N ALA A 74 -0.07 11.40 0.10
CA ALA A 74 0.29 12.20 -1.07
C ALA A 74 -0.32 11.62 -2.35
N GLY A 75 -0.29 10.30 -2.55
CA GLY A 75 -0.91 9.62 -3.69
C GLY A 75 -2.45 9.68 -3.73
N LEU A 76 -3.09 9.85 -2.56
CA LEU A 76 -4.55 9.96 -2.42
C LEU A 76 -5.04 11.41 -2.36
N THR A 77 -4.14 12.38 -2.23
CA THR A 77 -4.48 13.79 -2.23
C THR A 77 -5.18 14.16 -3.54
N GLY A 78 -6.35 14.79 -3.44
CA GLY A 78 -7.22 15.10 -4.59
C GLY A 78 -8.13 13.95 -5.05
N ARG A 79 -8.03 12.76 -4.45
CA ARG A 79 -8.93 11.62 -4.70
C ARG A 79 -9.90 11.36 -3.54
N CYS A 80 -9.59 11.86 -2.35
CA CYS A 80 -10.40 11.77 -1.14
C CYS A 80 -10.60 13.15 -0.50
N SER A 81 -11.60 13.30 0.37
CA SER A 81 -11.80 14.52 1.17
C SER A 81 -10.71 14.66 2.26
N GLY A 82 -10.48 15.89 2.74
CA GLY A 82 -9.47 16.18 3.77
C GLY A 82 -9.65 15.38 5.06
N ASP A 83 -10.88 15.31 5.57
CA ASP A 83 -11.19 14.55 6.79
C ASP A 83 -10.92 13.05 6.62
N ALA A 84 -11.31 12.48 5.47
CA ALA A 84 -11.05 11.08 5.16
C ALA A 84 -9.54 10.79 5.04
N LEU A 85 -8.76 11.72 4.47
CA LEU A 85 -7.31 11.60 4.40
C LEU A 85 -6.67 11.63 5.80
N GLN A 86 -7.18 12.47 6.71
CA GLN A 86 -6.65 12.56 8.07
C GLN A 86 -6.94 11.29 8.88
N GLU A 87 -8.17 10.76 8.81
CA GLU A 87 -8.52 9.48 9.45
C GLU A 87 -7.70 8.32 8.87
N LEU A 88 -7.55 8.31 7.54
CA LEU A 88 -6.76 7.30 6.85
C LEU A 88 -5.28 7.37 7.25
N HIS A 89 -4.73 8.57 7.38
CA HIS A 89 -3.33 8.77 7.79
C HIS A 89 -3.07 8.12 9.15
N GLN A 90 -3.94 8.36 10.14
CA GLN A 90 -3.84 7.73 11.45
C GLN A 90 -3.96 6.20 11.38
N ALA A 91 -4.90 5.69 10.59
CA ALA A 91 -5.09 4.26 10.42
C ALA A 91 -3.88 3.57 9.77
N LEU A 92 -3.26 4.22 8.77
CA LEU A 92 -2.05 3.72 8.11
C LEU A 92 -0.85 3.69 9.06
N HIS A 93 -0.66 4.72 9.88
CA HIS A 93 0.39 4.71 10.92
C HIS A 93 0.23 3.53 11.89
N LEU A 94 -0.99 3.29 12.39
CA LEU A 94 -1.25 2.16 13.28
C LEU A 94 -0.94 0.80 12.63
N VAL A 95 -1.21 0.65 11.33
CA VAL A 95 -0.82 -0.56 10.60
C VAL A 95 0.69 -0.72 10.54
N GLN A 96 1.40 0.35 10.20
CA GLN A 96 2.86 0.31 10.10
C GLN A 96 3.50 0.02 11.45
N GLU A 97 3.09 0.70 12.52
CA GLU A 97 3.59 0.48 13.88
C GLU A 97 3.43 -0.96 14.32
N ARG A 98 2.21 -1.52 14.23
CA ARG A 98 1.95 -2.93 14.56
C ARG A 98 2.83 -3.87 13.76
N MET A 99 3.06 -3.57 12.48
CA MET A 99 3.89 -4.43 11.66
C MET A 99 5.37 -4.34 12.03
N MET A 100 5.86 -3.16 12.37
CA MET A 100 7.23 -2.99 12.86
C MET A 100 7.43 -3.73 14.19
N GLU A 101 6.43 -3.72 15.08
CA GLU A 101 6.44 -4.52 16.32
C GLU A 101 6.44 -6.03 16.04
N GLU A 102 5.60 -6.49 15.11
CA GLU A 102 5.58 -7.90 14.66
C GLU A 102 6.95 -8.31 14.08
N TRP A 103 7.62 -7.45 13.31
CA TRP A 103 8.95 -7.74 12.77
C TRP A 103 10.06 -7.69 13.82
N ALA A 104 9.94 -6.83 14.82
CA ALA A 104 10.90 -6.75 15.91
C ALA A 104 10.79 -7.95 16.88
N SER A 105 9.64 -8.63 16.90
CA SER A 105 9.35 -9.77 17.79
C SER A 105 9.45 -11.14 17.11
N ALA A 106 9.70 -11.18 15.80
CA ALA A 106 9.87 -12.39 14.99
C ALA A 106 11.34 -12.78 14.84
#